data_AF-A0A0C2GDL8-F1
#
_entry.id   AF-A0A0C2GDL8-F1
#
_cell.length_a   1.000
_cell.length_b   1.000
_cell.length_c   1.000
_cell.angle_alpha   90.00
_cell.angle_beta   90.00
_cell.angle_gamma   90.00
#
_symmetry.space_group_name_H-M   'P 1'
#
loop_
_entity.id
_entity.type
_entity.pdbx_description
1 polymer ?
#
loop_
_entity_poly.entity_id
_entity_poly.type
_entity_poly.pdbx_seq_one_letter_code
_entity_poly.pdbx_strand_id
1 'polypeptide(L)'
;MGSAQSQEQPEVVRIDRSEIPEEYKTVGVSSDVVRRVNSQARGEGGDAERLRDELARERAEKQRLREEMVKLSELQQRKVHAQSSPVSGLTNDIEERQRIFDETVERVQQKFFAYHRENVCADNEKEIMNCLRANPGRILQCGHLTQQYEKCVADFRQEVLNGN
;
A
#
# COMPACT_ATOMS: atom_id res chain seq x y z
N MET A 1 17.86 34.37 -36.87
CA MET A 1 17.79 35.80 -37.23
C MET A 1 17.76 36.57 -35.93
N GLY A 2 18.84 37.29 -35.62
CA GLY A 2 19.03 37.94 -34.31
C GLY A 2 18.33 39.28 -34.26
N SER A 3 17.39 39.43 -33.33
CA SER A 3 16.75 40.70 -33.02
C SER A 3 17.57 41.40 -31.94
N ALA A 4 18.51 42.25 -32.36
CA ALA A 4 19.11 43.24 -31.46
C ALA A 4 18.05 44.32 -31.22
N GLN A 5 17.36 44.25 -30.07
CA GLN A 5 16.55 45.36 -29.60
C GLN A 5 17.50 46.48 -29.16
N SER A 6 17.61 47.51 -30.00
CA SER A 6 18.21 48.78 -29.62
C SER A 6 17.48 49.32 -28.41
N GLN A 7 18.12 49.29 -27.25
CA GLN A 7 17.68 50.09 -26.10
C GLN A 7 18.05 51.54 -26.42
N GLU A 8 17.06 52.34 -26.83
CA GLU A 8 17.19 53.80 -26.88
C GLU A 8 17.56 54.28 -25.47
N GLN A 9 18.82 54.70 -25.30
CA GLN A 9 19.25 55.33 -24.07
C GLN A 9 18.57 56.70 -23.98
N PRO A 10 18.02 57.07 -22.81
CA PRO A 10 17.34 58.36 -22.65
C PRO A 10 18.33 59.50 -22.93
N GLU A 11 17.88 60.54 -23.63
CA GLU A 11 18.68 61.73 -23.93
C GLU A 11 19.09 62.41 -22.61
N VAL A 12 20.36 62.22 -22.23
CA VAL A 12 20.90 62.79 -21.00
C VAL A 12 21.29 64.24 -21.26
N VAL A 13 20.42 65.18 -20.86
CA VAL A 13 20.76 66.61 -20.87
C VAL A 13 21.81 66.87 -19.80
N ARG A 14 23.03 67.21 -20.24
CA ARG A 14 24.13 67.61 -19.36
C ARG A 14 24.08 69.12 -19.21
N ILE A 15 23.69 69.57 -18.02
CA ILE A 15 23.65 70.99 -17.68
C ILE A 15 24.97 71.34 -17.00
N ASP A 16 25.77 72.18 -17.64
CA ASP A 16 27.01 72.66 -17.04
C ASP A 16 26.72 73.70 -15.96
N ARG A 17 27.59 73.78 -14.93
CA ARG A 17 27.35 74.66 -13.77
C ARG A 17 27.27 76.15 -14.13
N SER A 18 27.81 76.53 -15.29
CA SER A 18 27.71 77.86 -15.87
C SER A 18 26.35 78.18 -16.51
N GLU A 19 25.56 77.15 -16.82
CA GLU A 19 24.25 77.26 -17.48
C GLU A 19 23.09 77.36 -16.48
N ILE A 20 23.38 77.20 -15.18
CA ILE A 20 22.39 77.32 -14.10
C ILE A 20 22.14 78.80 -13.83
N PRO A 21 20.90 79.30 -13.99
CA PRO A 21 20.58 80.70 -13.68
C PRO A 21 20.90 81.04 -12.22
N GLU A 22 21.32 82.29 -11.96
CA GLU A 22 21.71 82.77 -10.62
C GLU A 22 20.63 82.53 -9.56
N GLU A 23 19.36 82.55 -9.95
CA GLU A 23 18.18 82.30 -9.12
C GLU A 23 18.16 80.89 -8.49
N TYR A 24 18.82 79.91 -9.11
CA TYR A 24 18.81 78.51 -8.67
C TYR A 24 20.15 78.06 -8.07
N LYS A 25 21.17 78.92 -8.05
CA LYS A 25 22.50 78.57 -7.49
C LYS A 25 22.48 78.21 -6.01
N THR A 26 21.50 78.72 -5.26
CA THR A 26 21.36 78.49 -3.81
C THR A 26 20.45 77.31 -3.46
N VAL A 27 19.77 76.70 -4.43
CA VAL A 27 18.88 75.56 -4.19
C VAL A 27 19.70 74.27 -4.19
N GLY A 28 19.88 73.69 -3.01
CA GLY A 28 20.57 72.40 -2.84
C GLY A 28 19.60 71.23 -2.93
N VAL A 29 19.95 70.18 -3.69
CA VAL A 29 19.24 68.91 -3.64
C VAL A 29 19.79 68.08 -2.48
N SER A 30 18.91 67.53 -1.63
CA SER A 30 19.34 66.66 -0.53
C SER A 30 20.10 65.44 -1.04
N SER A 31 21.17 65.08 -0.35
CA SER A 31 22.00 63.91 -0.65
C SER A 31 21.21 62.60 -0.70
N ASP A 32 20.11 62.52 0.04
CA ASP A 32 19.26 61.33 0.10
C ASP A 32 18.45 61.13 -1.18
N VAL A 33 18.04 62.22 -1.83
CA VAL A 33 17.33 62.19 -3.12
C VAL A 33 18.31 61.78 -4.23
N VAL A 34 19.51 62.35 -4.22
CA VAL A 34 20.58 62.01 -5.18
C VAL A 34 20.97 60.54 -5.05
N ARG A 35 21.12 60.02 -3.82
CA ARG A 35 21.41 58.60 -3.58
C ARG A 35 20.30 57.70 -4.10
N ARG A 36 19.04 58.04 -3.86
CA ARG A 36 17.88 57.24 -4.30
C ARG A 36 17.79 57.13 -5.82
N VAL A 37 17.93 58.25 -6.54
CA VAL A 37 17.90 58.25 -8.00
C VAL A 37 19.08 57.48 -8.59
N ASN A 38 20.28 57.63 -8.01
CA ASN A 38 21.46 56.90 -8.47
C ASN A 38 21.39 55.40 -8.17
N SER A 39 20.73 54.99 -7.07
CA SER A 39 20.46 53.57 -6.79
C SER A 39 19.40 52.98 -7.72
N GLN A 40 18.38 53.77 -8.09
CA GLN A 40 17.32 53.33 -9.00
C GLN A 40 17.86 53.12 -10.42
N ALA A 41 18.71 54.03 -10.91
CA ALA A 41 19.39 53.90 -12.19
C ALA A 41 20.40 52.73 -12.27
N ARG A 42 20.91 52.26 -11.12
CA ARG A 42 21.85 51.11 -11.05
C ARG A 42 21.17 49.77 -10.75
N GLY A 43 19.92 49.77 -10.29
CA GLY A 43 19.22 48.58 -9.81
C GLY A 43 18.50 47.75 -10.89
N GLU A 44 18.03 48.37 -11.99
CA GLU A 44 17.15 47.66 -12.94
C GLU A 44 17.89 46.76 -13.95
N GLY A 45 19.16 47.01 -14.25
CA GLY A 45 19.91 46.24 -15.26
C GLY A 45 20.57 44.96 -14.72
N GLY A 46 21.07 44.99 -13.48
CA GLY A 46 21.83 43.88 -12.90
C GLY A 46 20.96 42.73 -12.38
N ASP A 47 19.80 43.06 -11.80
CA ASP A 47 18.89 42.06 -11.24
C ASP A 47 18.09 41.35 -12.33
N ALA A 48 17.74 42.03 -13.42
CA ALA A 48 17.10 41.42 -14.58
C ALA A 48 17.99 40.37 -15.27
N GLU A 49 19.29 40.63 -15.37
CA GLU A 49 20.26 39.68 -15.95
C GLU A 49 20.44 38.45 -15.04
N ARG A 50 20.55 38.66 -13.72
CA ARG A 50 20.63 37.57 -12.74
C ARG A 50 19.40 36.67 -12.75
N LEU A 51 18.21 37.26 -12.80
CA LEU A 51 16.94 36.53 -12.87
C LEU A 51 16.82 35.72 -14.16
N ARG A 52 17.35 36.22 -15.29
CA ARG A 52 17.40 35.47 -16.56
C ARG A 52 18.34 34.27 -16.47
N ASP A 53 19.50 34.44 -15.86
CA ASP A 53 20.45 33.35 -15.64
C ASP A 53 19.91 32.28 -14.69
N GLU A 54 19.24 32.67 -13.60
CA GLU A 54 18.55 31.74 -12.70
C GLU A 54 17.44 30.97 -13.42
N LEU A 55 16.61 31.67 -14.20
CA LEU A 55 15.55 31.04 -14.98
C LEU A 55 16.11 30.06 -16.03
N ALA A 56 17.25 30.37 -16.63
CA ALA A 56 17.92 29.47 -17.57
C ALA A 56 18.43 28.20 -16.86
N ARG A 57 19.02 28.34 -15.66
CA ARG A 57 19.46 27.20 -14.84
C ARG A 57 18.29 26.31 -14.40
N GLU A 58 17.21 26.90 -13.90
CA GLU A 58 16.03 26.14 -13.49
C GLU A 58 15.40 25.39 -14.67
N ARG A 59 15.36 26.01 -15.86
CA ARG A 59 14.84 25.34 -17.07
C ARG A 59 15.71 24.14 -17.45
N ALA A 60 17.02 24.26 -17.38
CA ALA A 60 17.94 23.16 -17.65
C ALA A 60 17.79 22.03 -16.62
N GLU A 61 17.70 22.36 -15.34
CA GLU A 61 17.51 21.38 -14.26
C GLU A 61 16.15 20.68 -14.36
N LYS A 62 15.07 21.43 -14.61
CA LYS A 62 13.73 20.88 -14.84
C LYS A 62 13.71 19.92 -16.03
N GLN A 63 14.42 20.25 -17.11
CA GLN A 63 14.49 19.39 -18.28
C GLN A 63 15.23 18.09 -17.96
N ARG A 64 16.35 18.17 -17.26
CA ARG A 64 17.09 16.98 -16.79
C ARG A 64 16.24 16.11 -15.86
N LEU A 65 15.53 16.70 -14.89
CA LEU A 65 14.65 15.95 -13.99
C LEU A 65 13.50 15.26 -14.75
N ARG A 66 12.96 15.91 -15.80
CA ARG A 66 11.95 15.29 -16.66
C ARG A 66 12.51 14.08 -17.41
N GLU A 67 13.73 14.18 -17.94
CA GLU A 67 14.39 13.07 -18.62
C GLU A 67 14.68 11.90 -17.66
N GLU A 68 15.15 12.19 -16.44
CA GLU A 68 15.35 11.19 -15.40
C GLU A 68 14.02 10.51 -15.00
N MET A 69 12.93 11.28 -14.86
CA MET A 69 11.59 10.75 -14.58
C MET A 69 11.06 9.84 -15.70
N VAL A 70 11.29 10.21 -16.98
CA VAL A 70 10.91 9.37 -18.12
C VAL A 70 11.69 8.05 -18.08
N LYS A 71 13.01 8.11 -17.86
CA LYS A 71 13.85 6.91 -17.77
C LYS A 71 13.46 6.00 -16.59
N LEU A 72 13.14 6.59 -15.43
CA LEU A 72 12.62 5.85 -14.27
C LEU A 72 11.27 5.21 -14.59
N SER A 73 10.37 5.92 -15.26
CA SER A 73 9.06 5.42 -15.68
C SER A 73 9.19 4.24 -16.67
N GLU A 74 10.11 4.32 -17.64
CA GLU A 74 10.39 3.23 -18.58
C GLU A 74 10.96 1.99 -17.88
N LEU A 75 11.88 2.17 -16.92
CA LEU A 75 12.42 1.08 -16.12
C LEU A 75 11.35 0.43 -15.25
N GLN A 76 10.47 1.23 -14.65
CA GLN A 76 9.34 0.73 -13.86
C GLN A 76 8.34 -0.03 -14.74
N GLN A 77 8.01 0.47 -15.93
CA GLN A 77 7.16 -0.24 -16.89
C GLN A 77 7.78 -1.56 -17.32
N ARG A 78 9.08 -1.61 -17.62
CA ARG A 78 9.79 -2.87 -17.92
C ARG A 78 9.77 -3.84 -16.74
N LYS A 79 9.95 -3.36 -15.52
CA LYS A 79 9.87 -4.17 -14.30
C LYS A 79 8.45 -4.71 -14.08
N VAL A 80 7.43 -3.89 -14.28
CA VAL A 80 6.02 -4.31 -14.17
C VAL A 80 5.67 -5.33 -15.26
N HIS A 81 6.13 -5.14 -16.50
CA HIS A 81 5.94 -6.12 -17.56
C HIS A 81 6.66 -7.46 -17.28
N ALA A 82 7.84 -7.41 -16.66
CA ALA A 82 8.54 -8.61 -16.22
C ALA A 82 7.87 -9.28 -14.99
N GLN A 83 7.18 -8.50 -14.16
CA GLN A 83 6.48 -8.94 -12.94
C GLN A 83 4.99 -9.21 -13.14
N SER A 84 4.41 -8.96 -14.32
CA SER A 84 3.02 -9.29 -14.64
C SER A 84 2.86 -10.72 -15.17
N SER A 85 3.94 -11.39 -15.58
CA SER A 85 3.91 -12.80 -16.02
C SER A 85 3.93 -13.87 -14.91
N PRO A 86 4.44 -13.68 -13.67
CA PRO A 86 4.43 -14.70 -12.63
C PRO A 86 3.16 -14.69 -11.75
N VAL A 87 2.34 -13.63 -11.76
CA VAL A 87 1.18 -13.54 -10.84
C VAL A 87 0.05 -14.50 -11.24
N SER A 88 -0.20 -14.67 -12.55
CA SER A 88 -1.16 -15.67 -13.04
C SER A 88 -0.68 -17.12 -12.85
N GLY A 89 0.64 -17.35 -12.80
CA GLY A 89 1.21 -18.65 -12.44
C GLY A 89 1.00 -18.96 -10.95
N LEU A 90 1.25 -17.98 -10.08
CA LEU A 90 1.11 -18.13 -8.63
C LEU A 90 -0.33 -18.41 -8.19
N THR A 91 -1.33 -17.80 -8.83
CA THR A 91 -2.74 -18.08 -8.55
C THR A 91 -3.13 -19.51 -8.93
N ASN A 92 -2.67 -19.98 -10.10
CA ASN A 92 -2.90 -21.36 -10.54
C ASN A 92 -2.19 -22.37 -9.63
N ASP A 93 -0.97 -22.06 -9.20
CA ASP A 93 -0.21 -22.88 -8.22
C ASP A 93 -0.93 -22.98 -6.87
N ILE A 94 -1.58 -21.90 -6.41
CA ILE A 94 -2.33 -21.89 -5.14
C ILE A 94 -3.60 -22.72 -5.27
N GLU A 95 -4.35 -22.57 -6.36
CA GLU A 95 -5.57 -23.35 -6.63
C GLU A 95 -5.25 -24.85 -6.78
N GLU A 96 -4.16 -25.19 -7.46
CA GLU A 96 -3.71 -26.58 -7.60
C GLU A 96 -3.30 -27.18 -6.25
N ARG A 97 -2.57 -26.44 -5.42
CA ARG A 97 -2.21 -26.86 -4.06
C ARG A 97 -3.42 -27.05 -3.16
N GLN A 98 -4.41 -26.16 -3.26
CA GLN A 98 -5.67 -26.28 -2.54
C GLN A 98 -6.41 -27.56 -2.94
N ARG A 99 -6.48 -27.85 -4.24
CA ARG A 99 -7.10 -29.08 -4.76
C ARG A 99 -6.40 -30.34 -4.26
N ILE A 100 -5.07 -30.37 -4.26
CA ILE A 100 -4.28 -31.51 -3.76
C ILE A 100 -4.51 -31.70 -2.26
N PHE A 101 -4.61 -30.62 -1.50
CA PHE A 101 -4.89 -30.67 -0.07
C PHE A 101 -6.28 -31.27 0.18
N ASP A 102 -7.31 -30.76 -0.50
CA ASP A 102 -8.69 -31.23 -0.35
C ASP A 102 -8.81 -32.72 -0.72
N GLU A 103 -8.20 -33.16 -1.82
CA GLU A 103 -8.14 -34.58 -2.22
C GLU A 103 -7.44 -35.44 -1.16
N THR A 104 -6.38 -34.92 -0.53
CA THR A 104 -5.64 -35.65 0.51
C THR A 104 -6.47 -35.76 1.78
N VAL A 105 -7.17 -34.70 2.18
CA VAL A 105 -8.10 -34.73 3.31
C VAL A 105 -9.20 -35.74 3.05
N GLU A 106 -9.81 -35.73 1.87
CA GLU A 106 -10.84 -36.70 1.50
C GLU A 106 -10.30 -38.14 1.55
N ARG A 107 -9.10 -38.39 1.02
CA ARG A 107 -8.46 -39.71 1.08
C ARG A 107 -8.15 -40.16 2.51
N VAL A 108 -7.71 -39.25 3.37
CA VAL A 108 -7.47 -39.54 4.80
C VAL A 108 -8.79 -39.81 5.51
N GLN A 109 -9.80 -39.00 5.27
CA GLN A 109 -11.14 -39.18 5.82
C GLN A 109 -11.71 -40.53 5.39
N GLN A 110 -11.58 -40.89 4.11
CA GLN A 110 -12.06 -42.15 3.59
C GLN A 110 -11.28 -43.35 4.17
N LYS A 111 -9.96 -43.24 4.33
CA LYS A 111 -9.13 -44.33 4.86
C LYS A 111 -9.28 -44.54 6.36
N PHE A 112 -9.43 -43.47 7.14
CA PHE A 112 -9.35 -43.53 8.61
C PHE A 112 -10.69 -43.27 9.30
N PHE A 113 -11.64 -42.62 8.64
CA PHE A 113 -12.90 -42.17 9.25
C PHE A 113 -14.16 -42.69 8.54
N ALA A 114 -14.07 -43.29 7.34
CA ALA A 114 -15.26 -43.84 6.68
C ALA A 114 -15.88 -45.03 7.43
N TYR A 115 -15.11 -45.70 8.28
CA TYR A 115 -15.61 -46.81 9.07
C TYR A 115 -15.94 -46.35 10.49
N HIS A 116 -17.17 -45.87 10.68
CA HIS A 116 -17.79 -45.90 12.00
C HIS A 116 -18.33 -47.31 12.23
N ARG A 117 -17.75 -48.02 13.21
CA ARG A 117 -18.31 -49.29 13.71
C ARG A 117 -19.77 -49.05 14.12
N GLU A 118 -20.67 -49.94 13.72
CA GLU A 118 -22.07 -49.90 14.14
C GLU A 118 -22.18 -49.95 15.67
N ASN A 119 -23.26 -49.39 16.23
CA ASN A 119 -23.51 -49.43 17.67
C ASN A 119 -23.82 -50.86 18.12
N VAL A 120 -22.78 -51.62 18.44
CA VAL A 120 -22.86 -53.01 18.93
C VAL A 120 -23.64 -53.15 20.23
N CYS A 121 -23.85 -52.07 20.99
CA CYS A 121 -24.59 -52.08 22.25
C CYS A 121 -26.03 -51.53 22.11
N ALA A 122 -26.53 -51.37 20.88
CA ALA A 122 -27.87 -50.84 20.60
C ALA A 122 -29.00 -51.68 21.22
N ASP A 123 -28.83 -53.00 21.33
CA ASP A 123 -29.83 -53.88 21.93
C ASP A 123 -29.99 -53.63 23.44
N ASN A 124 -28.85 -53.47 24.15
CA ASN A 124 -28.84 -53.12 25.57
C ASN A 124 -29.45 -51.74 25.81
N GLU A 125 -29.17 -50.77 24.93
CA GLU A 125 -29.79 -49.44 24.98
C GLU A 125 -31.30 -49.52 24.81
N LYS A 126 -31.78 -50.32 23.84
CA LYS A 126 -33.20 -50.54 23.59
C LYS A 126 -33.89 -51.18 24.79
N GLU A 127 -33.24 -52.12 25.46
CA GLU A 127 -33.76 -52.79 26.65
C GLU A 127 -33.86 -51.82 27.85
N ILE A 128 -32.84 -51.01 28.09
CA ILE A 128 -32.87 -49.92 29.08
C ILE A 128 -34.03 -48.96 28.77
N MET A 129 -34.15 -48.52 27.53
CA MET A 129 -35.19 -47.58 27.11
C MET A 129 -36.61 -48.17 27.21
N ASN A 130 -36.75 -49.49 27.00
CA ASN A 130 -38.01 -50.19 27.22
C ASN A 130 -38.35 -50.28 28.71
N CYS A 131 -37.36 -50.58 29.57
CA CYS A 131 -37.56 -50.63 31.02
C CYS A 131 -37.95 -49.25 31.59
N LEU A 132 -37.29 -48.18 31.14
CA LEU A 132 -37.60 -46.81 31.57
C LEU A 132 -39.00 -46.38 31.13
N ARG A 133 -39.43 -46.77 29.92
CA ARG A 133 -40.80 -46.54 29.43
C ARG A 133 -41.84 -47.33 30.23
N ALA A 134 -41.51 -48.55 30.64
CA ALA A 134 -42.41 -49.38 31.45
C ALA A 134 -42.51 -48.93 32.92
N ASN A 135 -41.48 -48.25 33.45
CA ASN A 135 -41.37 -47.86 34.86
C ASN A 135 -41.16 -46.34 35.03
N PRO A 136 -42.16 -45.50 34.67
CA PRO A 136 -42.06 -44.06 34.85
C PRO A 136 -41.91 -43.72 36.34
N GLY A 137 -40.88 -42.93 36.68
CA GLY A 137 -40.59 -42.50 38.05
C GLY A 137 -39.88 -43.54 38.95
N ARG A 138 -39.57 -44.75 38.45
CA ARG A 138 -38.85 -45.79 39.20
C ARG A 138 -37.56 -46.24 38.49
N ILE A 139 -36.73 -45.26 38.12
CA ILE A 139 -35.50 -45.44 37.31
C ILE A 139 -34.54 -46.48 37.92
N LEU A 140 -34.43 -46.54 39.25
CA LEU A 140 -33.52 -47.47 39.94
C LEU A 140 -33.85 -48.95 39.69
N GLN A 141 -35.09 -49.29 39.32
CA GLN A 141 -35.45 -50.68 38.98
C GLN A 141 -34.75 -51.14 37.69
N CYS A 142 -34.44 -50.22 36.78
CA CYS A 142 -33.72 -50.51 35.54
C CYS A 142 -32.19 -50.49 35.70
N GLY A 143 -31.67 -50.15 36.89
CA GLY A 143 -30.22 -49.98 37.09
C GLY A 143 -29.38 -51.23 36.84
N HIS A 144 -29.96 -52.42 36.98
CA HIS A 144 -29.29 -53.68 36.66
C HIS A 144 -28.98 -53.83 35.16
N LEU A 145 -29.79 -53.23 34.28
CA LEU A 145 -29.59 -53.26 32.83
C LEU A 145 -28.39 -52.38 32.42
N THR A 146 -28.10 -51.34 33.20
CA THR A 146 -26.93 -50.47 32.97
C THR A 146 -25.61 -51.23 33.08
N GLN A 147 -25.51 -52.21 33.99
CA GLN A 147 -24.29 -53.03 34.12
C GLN A 147 -23.99 -53.84 32.86
N GLN A 148 -25.03 -54.32 32.17
CA GLN A 148 -24.86 -55.07 30.92
C GLN A 148 -24.44 -54.15 29.78
N TYR A 149 -25.01 -52.96 29.71
CA TYR A 149 -24.60 -51.93 28.76
C TYR A 149 -23.16 -51.47 28.99
N GLU A 150 -22.76 -51.17 30.22
CA GLU A 150 -21.39 -50.78 30.57
C GLU A 150 -20.37 -51.86 30.21
N LYS A 151 -20.72 -53.13 30.47
CA LYS A 151 -19.89 -54.27 30.07
C LYS A 151 -19.74 -54.34 28.55
N CYS A 152 -20.83 -54.23 27.80
CA CYS A 152 -20.78 -54.21 26.33
C CYS A 152 -19.89 -53.08 25.79
N VAL A 153 -20.00 -51.88 26.36
CA VAL A 153 -19.16 -50.73 25.96
C VAL A 153 -17.70 -50.97 26.33
N ALA A 154 -17.41 -51.56 27.48
CA ALA A 154 -16.05 -51.88 27.90
C ALA A 154 -15.41 -52.95 27.00
N ASP A 155 -16.15 -54.01 26.68
CA ASP A 155 -15.70 -55.08 25.79
C ASP A 155 -15.45 -54.55 24.38
N PHE A 156 -16.38 -53.74 23.85
CA PHE A 156 -16.21 -53.07 22.56
C PHE A 156 -14.99 -52.14 22.54
N ARG A 157 -14.79 -51.36 23.61
CA ARG A 157 -13.61 -50.49 23.74
C ARG A 157 -12.33 -51.31 23.75
N GLN A 158 -12.30 -52.46 24.41
CA GLN A 158 -11.15 -53.36 24.39
C GLN A 158 -10.92 -53.94 22.99
N GLU A 159 -11.96 -54.36 22.28
CA GLU A 159 -11.86 -54.86 20.91
C GLU A 159 -11.24 -53.80 19.97
N VAL A 160 -11.73 -52.55 20.05
CA VAL A 160 -11.19 -51.42 19.28
C VAL A 160 -9.74 -51.12 19.62
N LEU A 161 -9.36 -51.16 20.91
CA LEU A 161 -7.97 -50.91 21.33
C LEU A 161 -7.02 -52.06 20.96
N ASN A 162 -7.53 -53.29 20.90
CA ASN A 162 -6.75 -54.49 20.57
C ASN A 162 -6.65 -54.74 19.05
N GLY A 163 -7.36 -53.97 18.22
CA GLY A 163 -7.21 -53.96 16.77
C GLY A 163 -7.83 -55.16 16.03
N ASN A 164 -8.82 -55.84 16.63
CA ASN A 164 -9.63 -56.85 15.96
C ASN A 164 -10.82 -56.22 15.22
#